data_AF-A0A533W989-F1
#
_entry.id   AF-A0A533W989-F1
#
_cell.length_a   1.000
_cell.length_b   1.000
_cell.length_c   1.000
_cell.angle_alpha   90.00
_cell.angle_beta   90.00
_cell.angle_gamma   90.00
#
_symmetry.space_group_name_H-M   'P 1'
#
loop_
_entity.id
_entity.type
_entity.pdbx_description
1 polymer ?
#
loop_
_entity_poly.entity_id
_entity_poly.type
_entity_poly.pdbx_seq_one_letter_code
_entity_poly.pdbx_strand_id
1 'polypeptide(L)'
;MATVLCDTVNMQRDAERLLKEEFKLNSYESRIYIALLKRGMNSKEVSSAAGVPLPRVYDTLRSLSEKGFVEQIGGVYEPILPSIAIESRISKLKATFEEEHAHRGNAKKTLVELLQPTYKRRPEKSQDPVLLKGLDSTGNRLLSILTSSKDV
;
A
#
# COMPACT_ATOMS: atom_id res chain seq x y z
N MET A 1 -30.07 -17.35 17.97
CA MET A 1 -28.75 -17.84 17.50
C MET A 1 -28.39 -17.34 16.10
N ALA A 2 -29.34 -17.17 15.16
CA ALA A 2 -29.03 -16.69 13.80
C ALA A 2 -28.53 -15.22 13.71
N THR A 3 -29.06 -14.31 14.54
CA THR A 3 -28.69 -12.88 14.52
C THR A 3 -27.22 -12.63 14.92
N VAL A 4 -26.75 -13.25 16.02
CA VAL A 4 -25.37 -13.13 16.51
C VAL A 4 -24.32 -13.68 15.53
N LEU A 5 -24.68 -14.74 14.80
CA LEU A 5 -23.82 -15.30 13.74
C LEU A 5 -23.75 -14.38 12.51
N CYS A 6 -24.84 -13.67 12.18
CA CYS A 6 -24.83 -12.68 11.09
C CYS A 6 -23.96 -11.47 11.44
N ASP A 7 -24.05 -10.98 12.69
CA ASP A 7 -23.27 -9.83 13.18
C ASP A 7 -21.76 -10.13 13.17
N THR A 8 -21.37 -11.32 13.63
CA THR A 8 -19.96 -11.76 13.63
C THR A 8 -19.39 -12.01 12.23
N VAL A 9 -20.18 -12.58 11.33
CA VAL A 9 -19.76 -12.79 9.93
C VAL A 9 -19.58 -11.46 9.19
N ASN A 10 -20.45 -10.48 9.43
CA ASN A 10 -20.27 -9.13 8.88
C ASN A 10 -19.02 -8.45 9.45
N MET A 11 -18.79 -8.56 10.75
CA MET A 11 -17.61 -7.99 11.39
C MET A 11 -16.30 -8.57 10.85
N GLN A 12 -16.26 -9.88 10.59
CA GLN A 12 -15.08 -10.51 9.99
C GLN A 12 -14.83 -10.05 8.55
N ARG A 13 -15.89 -9.90 7.74
CA ARG A 13 -15.78 -9.38 6.37
C ARG A 13 -15.26 -7.95 6.35
N ASP A 14 -15.72 -7.11 7.27
CA ASP A 14 -15.23 -5.74 7.40
C ASP A 14 -13.77 -5.69 7.80
N ALA A 15 -13.35 -6.54 8.75
CA ALA A 15 -11.94 -6.65 9.13
C ALA A 15 -11.05 -7.09 7.95
N GLU A 16 -11.46 -8.12 7.20
CA GLU A 16 -10.72 -8.56 6.01
C GLU A 16 -10.61 -7.46 4.95
N ARG A 17 -11.70 -6.71 4.73
CA ARG A 17 -11.71 -5.57 3.80
C ARG A 17 -10.69 -4.50 4.21
N LEU A 18 -10.74 -4.06 5.47
CA LEU A 18 -9.86 -3.00 5.98
C LEU A 18 -8.38 -3.43 5.96
N LEU A 19 -8.07 -4.66 6.38
CA LEU A 19 -6.71 -5.21 6.30
C LEU A 19 -6.16 -5.19 4.87
N LYS A 20 -7.02 -5.47 3.89
CA LYS A 20 -6.64 -5.49 2.48
C LYS A 20 -6.44 -4.08 1.90
N GLU A 21 -7.45 -3.23 2.06
CA GLU A 21 -7.52 -1.93 1.38
C GLU A 21 -6.57 -0.91 2.02
N GLU A 22 -6.52 -0.87 3.35
CA GLU A 22 -5.78 0.16 4.09
C GLU A 22 -4.37 -0.31 4.49
N PHE A 23 -4.21 -1.60 4.84
CA PHE A 23 -2.96 -2.12 5.41
C PHE A 23 -2.11 -2.93 4.43
N LYS A 24 -2.57 -3.07 3.17
CA LYS A 24 -1.90 -3.80 2.09
C LYS A 24 -1.61 -5.27 2.48
N LEU A 25 -2.56 -5.93 3.13
CA LEU A 25 -2.54 -7.38 3.28
C LEU A 25 -3.29 -8.02 2.11
N ASN A 26 -2.89 -9.23 1.70
CA ASN A 26 -3.65 -9.99 0.71
C ASN A 26 -4.77 -10.82 1.38
N SER A 27 -5.62 -11.46 0.57
CA SER A 27 -6.76 -12.24 1.07
C SER A 27 -6.37 -13.49 1.88
N TYR A 28 -5.19 -14.06 1.66
CA TYR A 28 -4.69 -15.16 2.48
C TYR A 28 -4.14 -14.64 3.81
N GLU A 29 -3.34 -13.58 3.78
CA GLU A 29 -2.79 -12.93 4.97
C GLU A 29 -3.88 -12.49 5.93
N SER A 30 -4.91 -11.82 5.42
CA SER A 30 -6.02 -11.31 6.24
C SER A 30 -6.77 -12.46 6.92
N ARG A 31 -7.10 -13.53 6.17
CA ARG A 31 -7.80 -14.71 6.71
C ARG A 31 -6.95 -15.49 7.72
N ILE A 32 -5.66 -15.69 7.43
CA ILE A 32 -4.74 -16.40 8.33
C ILE A 32 -4.54 -15.61 9.62
N TYR A 33 -4.33 -14.29 9.55
CA TYR A 33 -4.19 -13.46 10.74
C TYR A 33 -5.44 -13.51 11.62
N ILE A 34 -6.63 -13.34 11.03
CA ILE A 34 -7.89 -13.43 11.78
C ILE A 34 -8.10 -14.82 12.40
N ALA A 35 -7.71 -15.89 11.71
CA ALA A 35 -7.78 -17.24 12.26
C ALA A 35 -6.85 -17.40 13.48
N LEU A 36 -5.63 -16.85 13.40
CA LEU A 36 -4.64 -16.89 14.48
C LEU A 36 -5.05 -16.08 15.72
N LEU A 37 -5.84 -15.01 15.56
CA LEU A 37 -6.34 -14.22 16.71
C LEU A 37 -7.12 -15.03 17.75
N LYS A 38 -7.62 -16.21 17.38
CA LYS A 38 -8.32 -17.11 18.31
C LYS A 38 -7.37 -17.87 19.22
N ARG A 39 -6.20 -18.28 18.72
CA ARG A 39 -5.13 -19.00 19.41
C ARG A 39 -3.92 -19.15 18.50
N GLY A 40 -2.73 -19.30 19.08
CA GLY A 40 -1.55 -19.74 18.34
C GLY A 40 -1.76 -21.12 17.70
N MET A 41 -1.25 -21.30 16.48
CA MET A 41 -1.43 -22.52 15.69
C MET A 41 -0.17 -22.87 14.89
N ASN A 42 0.08 -24.16 14.64
CA ASN A 42 1.09 -24.57 13.66
C ASN A 42 0.56 -24.45 12.21
N SER A 43 1.44 -24.56 11.21
CA SER A 43 1.07 -24.36 9.79
C SER A 43 -0.07 -25.29 9.30
N LYS A 44 -0.16 -26.53 9.81
CA LYS A 44 -1.23 -27.47 9.44
C LYS A 44 -2.57 -27.04 10.03
N GLU A 45 -2.57 -26.64 11.29
CA GLU A 45 -3.76 -26.12 11.96
C GLU A 45 -4.26 -24.83 11.29
N VAL A 46 -3.34 -23.92 10.94
CA VAL A 46 -3.66 -22.68 10.20
C VAL A 46 -4.32 -22.99 8.86
N SER A 47 -3.79 -23.97 8.11
CA SER A 47 -4.36 -24.38 6.82
C SER A 47 -5.82 -24.78 6.95
N SER A 48 -6.13 -25.61 7.95
CA SER A 48 -7.49 -26.06 8.24
C SER A 48 -8.39 -24.93 8.74
N ALA A 49 -7.89 -24.09 9.66
CA ALA A 49 -8.67 -23.02 10.29
C ALA A 49 -9.00 -21.87 9.32
N ALA A 50 -8.06 -21.52 8.43
CA ALA A 50 -8.22 -20.43 7.47
C ALA A 50 -8.76 -20.87 6.10
N GLY A 51 -8.85 -22.19 5.85
CA GLY A 51 -9.25 -22.74 4.55
C GLY A 51 -8.26 -22.37 3.43
N VAL A 52 -6.98 -22.27 3.77
CA VAL A 52 -5.90 -21.89 2.83
C VAL A 52 -5.04 -23.12 2.54
N PRO A 53 -4.72 -23.43 1.27
CA PRO A 53 -3.89 -24.57 0.93
C PRO A 53 -2.53 -24.52 1.65
N LEU A 54 -2.11 -25.63 2.26
CA LEU A 54 -0.90 -25.71 3.07
C LEU A 54 0.37 -25.13 2.39
N PRO A 55 0.63 -25.35 1.08
CA PRO A 55 1.78 -24.73 0.41
C PRO A 55 1.77 -23.20 0.49
N ARG A 56 0.58 -22.57 0.42
CA ARG A 56 0.42 -21.11 0.52
C ARG A 56 0.54 -20.61 1.95
N VAL A 57 0.24 -21.44 2.94
CA VAL A 57 0.30 -21.06 4.35
C VAL A 57 1.71 -20.70 4.77
N TYR A 58 2.73 -21.45 4.34
CA TYR A 58 4.13 -21.16 4.67
C TYR A 58 4.56 -19.77 4.18
N ASP A 59 4.36 -19.49 2.90
CA ASP A 59 4.70 -18.19 2.31
C ASP A 59 3.94 -17.05 2.98
N THR A 60 2.65 -17.29 3.29
CA THR A 60 1.78 -16.29 3.89
C THR A 60 2.15 -15.99 5.33
N LEU A 61 2.45 -17.01 6.13
CA LEU A 61 2.90 -16.84 7.52
C LEU A 61 4.25 -16.13 7.57
N ARG A 62 5.17 -16.48 6.66
CA ARG A 62 6.42 -15.75 6.52
C ARG A 62 6.19 -14.28 6.22
N SER A 63 5.31 -13.96 5.26
CA SER A 63 5.01 -12.57 4.92
C SER A 63 4.32 -11.83 6.07
N LEU A 64 3.42 -12.49 6.82
CA LEU A 64 2.81 -11.91 8.02
C LEU A 64 3.85 -11.63 9.11
N SER A 65 4.83 -12.51 9.31
CA SER A 65 5.92 -12.27 10.24
C SER A 65 6.83 -11.12 9.79
N GLU A 66 7.18 -11.05 8.50
CA GLU A 66 7.94 -9.93 7.94
C GLU A 66 7.18 -8.59 8.06
N LYS A 67 5.84 -8.63 8.00
CA LYS A 67 4.97 -7.46 8.21
C LYS A 67 4.69 -7.14 9.68
N GLY A 68 5.16 -7.96 10.63
CA GLY A 68 5.00 -7.74 12.07
C GLY A 68 3.62 -8.10 12.63
N PHE A 69 2.87 -8.97 11.96
CA PHE A 69 1.54 -9.42 12.41
C PHE A 69 1.59 -10.72 13.23
N VAL A 70 2.64 -11.53 13.08
CA VAL A 70 2.73 -12.87 13.65
C VAL A 70 4.17 -13.16 14.05
N GLU A 71 4.36 -13.79 15.20
CA GLU A 71 5.65 -14.33 15.64
C GLU A 71 5.64 -15.85 15.64
N GLN A 72 6.82 -16.46 15.45
CA GLN A 72 6.96 -17.92 15.48
C GLN A 72 7.73 -18.33 16.73
N ILE A 73 7.10 -19.13 17.59
CA ILE A 73 7.67 -19.63 18.84
C ILE A 73 7.52 -21.16 18.85
N GLY A 74 8.63 -21.89 18.82
CA GLY A 74 8.60 -23.35 18.90
C GLY A 74 7.81 -24.05 17.78
N GLY A 75 7.73 -23.46 16.58
CA GLY A 75 6.96 -24.00 15.45
C GLY A 75 5.47 -23.66 15.47
N VAL A 76 5.01 -22.96 16.51
CA VAL A 76 3.67 -22.36 16.60
C VAL A 76 3.75 -20.91 16.18
N TYR A 77 2.76 -20.44 15.44
CA TYR A 77 2.61 -19.06 15.03
C TYR A 77 1.63 -18.37 15.97
N GLU A 78 2.08 -17.32 16.66
CA GLU A 78 1.28 -16.52 17.58
C GLU A 78 0.97 -15.15 16.97
N PRO A 79 -0.29 -14.68 17.03
CA PRO A 79 -0.63 -13.36 16.52
C PRO A 79 -0.05 -12.26 17.42
N ILE A 80 0.44 -11.20 16.81
CA ILE A 80 0.68 -9.94 17.53
C ILE A 80 -0.66 -9.27 17.81
N LEU A 81 -0.76 -8.65 18.99
CA LEU A 81 -1.94 -7.88 19.41
C LEU A 81 -2.35 -6.88 18.32
N PRO A 82 -3.64 -6.82 17.92
CA PRO A 82 -4.08 -5.97 16.82
C PRO A 82 -3.71 -4.50 16.97
N SER A 83 -3.82 -3.92 18.16
CA SER A 83 -3.42 -2.52 18.40
C SER A 83 -1.96 -2.28 18.03
N ILE A 84 -1.06 -3.17 18.46
CA ILE A 84 0.38 -3.07 18.22
C ILE A 84 0.71 -3.35 16.75
N ALA A 85 0.15 -4.43 16.17
CA ALA A 85 0.42 -4.83 14.80
C ALA A 85 -0.01 -3.73 13.80
N ILE A 86 -1.18 -3.13 14.03
CA ILE A 86 -1.72 -2.07 13.17
C ILE A 86 -0.90 -0.78 13.32
N GLU A 87 -0.56 -0.36 14.53
CA GLU A 87 0.27 0.85 14.75
C GLU A 87 1.67 0.71 14.11
N SER A 88 2.31 -0.45 14.32
CA SER A 88 3.59 -0.77 13.69
C SER A 88 3.48 -0.75 12.16
N ARG A 89 2.38 -1.31 11.62
CA ARG A 89 2.14 -1.31 10.17
C ARG A 89 1.95 0.09 9.60
N ILE A 90 1.20 0.97 10.27
CA ILE A 90 1.03 2.37 9.86
C ILE A 90 2.41 3.06 9.82
N SER A 91 3.19 2.88 10.87
CA SER A 91 4.53 3.47 10.99
C SER A 91 5.45 2.98 9.86
N LYS A 92 5.42 1.68 9.55
CA LYS A 92 6.23 1.10 8.47
C LYS A 92 5.79 1.59 7.09
N LEU A 93 4.48 1.68 6.83
CA LEU A 93 3.95 2.20 5.56
C LEU A 93 4.34 3.65 5.34
N LYS A 94 4.28 4.47 6.39
CA LYS A 94 4.73 5.87 6.36
C LYS A 94 6.22 5.96 6.03
N ALA A 95 7.06 5.21 6.72
CA ALA A 95 8.50 5.22 6.48
C ALA A 95 8.85 4.81 5.03
N THR A 96 8.24 3.73 4.51
CA THR A 96 8.46 3.32 3.12
C THR A 96 7.99 4.38 2.12
N PHE A 97 6.87 5.06 2.39
CA PHE A 97 6.40 6.16 1.54
C PHE A 97 7.38 7.33 1.53
N GLU A 98 7.90 7.72 2.69
CA GLU A 98 8.89 8.80 2.82
C GLU A 98 10.20 8.45 2.11
N GLU A 99 10.67 7.21 2.24
CA GLU A 99 11.84 6.68 1.52
C GLU A 99 11.65 6.71 0.01
N GLU A 100 10.52 6.20 -0.50
CA GLU A 100 10.19 6.22 -1.93
C GLU A 100 10.08 7.65 -2.47
N HIS A 101 9.46 8.56 -1.70
CA HIS A 101 9.35 9.97 -2.07
C HIS A 101 10.73 10.62 -2.15
N ALA A 102 11.61 10.39 -1.17
CA ALA A 102 12.97 10.89 -1.19
C ALA A 102 13.77 10.36 -2.39
N HIS A 103 13.64 9.07 -2.69
CA HIS A 103 14.28 8.44 -3.84
C HIS A 103 13.82 9.06 -5.17
N ARG A 104 12.50 9.24 -5.34
CA ARG A 104 11.92 9.93 -6.52
C ARG A 104 12.36 11.38 -6.60
N GLY A 105 12.51 12.08 -5.48
CA GLY A 105 13.03 13.44 -5.42
C GLY A 105 14.46 13.56 -5.94
N ASN A 106 15.33 12.63 -5.55
CA ASN A 106 16.70 12.56 -6.04
C ASN A 106 16.74 12.24 -7.54
N ALA A 107 15.98 11.24 -7.98
CA ALA A 107 15.88 10.86 -9.39
C ALA A 107 15.36 12.02 -10.25
N LYS A 108 14.38 12.79 -9.76
CA LYS A 108 13.89 14.00 -10.43
C LYS A 108 15.02 15.00 -10.69
N LYS A 109 15.87 15.28 -9.70
CA LYS A 109 16.98 16.25 -9.87
C LYS A 109 17.89 15.84 -11.01
N THR A 110 18.37 14.60 -10.99
CA THR A 110 19.23 14.04 -12.05
C THR A 110 18.53 14.04 -13.41
N LEU A 111 17.26 13.63 -13.46
CA LEU A 111 16.51 13.56 -14.70
C LEU A 111 16.31 14.95 -15.33
N VAL A 112 16.02 15.97 -14.52
CA VAL A 112 15.89 17.36 -14.98
C VAL A 112 17.22 17.87 -15.53
N GLU A 113 18.33 17.67 -14.81
CA GLU A 113 19.67 18.07 -15.26
C GLU A 113 20.06 17.42 -16.59
N LEU A 114 19.69 16.16 -16.82
CA LEU A 114 19.97 15.44 -18.07
C LEU A 114 19.08 15.89 -19.24
N LEU A 115 17.78 16.06 -18.99
CA LEU A 115 16.80 16.32 -20.06
C LEU A 115 16.68 17.80 -20.40
N GLN A 116 16.81 18.70 -19.43
CA GLN A 116 16.60 20.13 -19.64
C GLN A 116 17.54 20.75 -20.70
N PRO A 117 18.84 20.39 -20.79
CA PRO A 117 19.71 20.88 -21.86
C PRO A 117 19.29 20.42 -23.26
N THR A 118 18.66 19.24 -23.37
CA THR A 118 18.16 18.73 -24.66
C THR A 118 16.85 19.41 -25.10
N TYR A 119 16.17 20.08 -24.17
CA TYR A 119 14.92 20.77 -24.45
C TYR A 119 15.17 22.02 -25.29
N LYS A 120 14.90 21.90 -26.59
CA LYS A 120 14.86 23.04 -27.50
C LYS A 120 13.48 23.71 -27.37
N ARG A 121 13.42 24.84 -26.66
CA ARG A 121 12.22 25.69 -26.62
C ARG A 121 11.87 26.06 -28.06
N ARG A 122 10.78 25.50 -28.60
CA ARG A 122 10.24 25.99 -29.87
C ARG A 122 9.70 27.40 -29.58
N PRO A 123 9.98 28.40 -30.43
CA PRO A 123 9.29 29.67 -30.30
C PRO A 123 7.80 29.38 -30.27
N GLU A 124 7.05 30.01 -29.37
CA GLU A 124 5.59 29.99 -29.33
C GLU A 124 5.05 30.62 -30.64
N LYS A 125 5.20 29.91 -31.76
CA LYS A 125 4.35 30.11 -32.90
C LYS A 125 3.05 29.40 -32.56
N SER A 126 2.09 30.16 -32.05
CA SER A 126 0.86 30.43 -32.79
C SER A 126 -0.25 30.81 -31.83
N GLN A 127 -1.12 31.70 -32.27
CA GLN A 127 -2.44 31.95 -31.69
C GLN A 127 -3.38 30.74 -31.84
N ASP A 128 -2.83 29.52 -31.92
CA ASP A 128 -3.58 28.30 -32.18
C ASP A 128 -4.22 27.78 -30.89
N PRO A 129 -5.50 27.41 -30.93
CA PRO A 129 -6.15 26.73 -29.82
C PRO A 129 -5.43 25.42 -29.48
N VAL A 130 -5.02 25.27 -28.21
CA VAL A 130 -4.45 24.02 -27.69
C VAL A 130 -5.50 23.31 -26.86
N LEU A 131 -5.84 22.08 -27.23
CA LEU A 131 -6.75 21.25 -26.44
C LEU A 131 -6.02 20.68 -25.23
N LEU A 132 -6.50 21.00 -24.04
CA LEU A 132 -6.05 20.42 -22.78
C LEU A 132 -7.10 19.44 -22.29
N LYS A 133 -6.66 18.26 -21.84
CA LYS A 133 -7.55 17.21 -21.31
C LYS A 133 -7.14 16.84 -19.90
N GLY A 134 -8.06 17.02 -18.96
CA GLY A 134 -7.84 16.70 -17.56
C GLY A 134 -7.05 17.76 -16.79
N LEU A 135 -7.07 17.62 -15.46
CA LEU A 135 -6.52 18.61 -14.53
C LEU A 135 -5.00 18.77 -14.70
N ASP A 136 -4.27 17.68 -14.90
CA ASP A 136 -2.81 17.71 -14.95
C ASP A 136 -2.28 18.49 -16.16
N SER A 137 -2.89 18.30 -17.34
CA SER A 137 -2.48 19.01 -18.55
C SER A 137 -2.79 20.52 -18.46
N THR A 138 -3.94 20.86 -17.87
CA THR A 138 -4.32 22.26 -17.59
C THR A 138 -3.38 22.88 -16.57
N GLY A 139 -3.08 22.19 -15.47
CA GLY A 139 -2.16 22.64 -14.44
C GLY A 139 -0.74 22.85 -14.99
N ASN A 140 -0.23 21.91 -15.78
CA ASN A 140 1.08 22.02 -16.43
C ASN A 140 1.13 23.22 -17.39
N ARG A 141 0.07 23.45 -18.19
CA ARG A 141 0.00 24.61 -19.09
C ARG A 141 -0.06 25.92 -18.30
N LEU A 142 -0.90 25.99 -17.27
CA LEU A 142 -0.98 27.16 -16.40
C LEU A 142 0.39 27.46 -15.77
N LEU A 143 1.05 26.45 -15.22
CA LEU A 143 2.37 26.60 -14.61
C LEU A 143 3.42 27.05 -15.62
N SER A 144 3.37 26.56 -16.86
CA SER A 144 4.27 27.01 -17.93
C SER A 144 4.07 28.47 -18.30
N ILE A 145 2.83 28.97 -18.24
CA ILE A 145 2.51 30.38 -18.49
C ILE A 145 3.01 31.22 -17.32
N LEU A 146 2.62 30.87 -16.08
CA LEU A 146 3.02 31.60 -14.87
C LEU A 146 4.53 31.70 -14.70
N THR A 147 5.27 30.65 -15.04
CA THR A 147 6.74 30.65 -14.95
C THR A 147 7.41 31.45 -16.08
N SER A 148 6.75 31.62 -17.22
CA SER A 148 7.25 32.46 -18.33
C SER A 148 6.87 33.94 -18.20
N SER A 149 5.95 34.30 -17.30
CA SER A 149 5.47 35.69 -17.10
C SER A 149 6.29 36.51 -16.09
N LYS A 150 7.56 36.15 -15.85
CA LYS A 150 8.42 36.85 -14.87
C LYS A 150 8.97 38.22 -15.30
N ASP A 151 8.51 38.77 -16.43
CA ASP A 151 8.84 40.13 -16.87
C ASP A 151 7.59 41.03 -16.86
N VAL A 152 7.26 41.61 -15.69
CA VAL A 152 6.66 42.94 -15.51
C VAL A 152 7.20 43.54 -14.21
#